data_AF-H1VVT9-F1
#
_entry.id   AF-H1VVT9-F1
#
_cell.length_a   1.000
_cell.length_b   1.000
_cell.length_c   1.000
_cell.angle_alpha   90.00
_cell.angle_beta   90.00
_cell.angle_gamma   90.00
#
_symmetry.space_group_name_H-M   'P 1'
#
loop_
_entity.id
_entity.type
_entity.pdbx_description
1 polymer ?
#
loop_
_entity_poly.entity_id
_entity_poly.type
_entity_poly.pdbx_seq_one_letter_code
_entity_poly.pdbx_strand_id
1 'polypeptide(L)'
;MQQGYAAFEPEAIIVGHSFYEEAKRLWRSTKEAGVRYGICTVAAVHFLLMTSVTLGAGAQHVEFLDDLLDMSRRLELFNIDPSHDVRLDLDKGATYRKAKSQIAWVLFACLTRESALAMLKIYRASD
;
A
#
# COMPACT_ATOMS: atom_id res chain seq x y z
N MET A 1 -20.07 11.51 9.41
CA MET A 1 -20.38 11.00 8.05
C MET A 1 -20.28 9.47 7.95
N GLN A 2 -19.47 8.80 8.78
CA GLN A 2 -19.25 7.35 8.76
C GLN A 2 -20.47 6.50 9.19
N GLN A 3 -21.34 7.02 10.07
CA GLN A 3 -22.50 6.26 10.57
C GLN A 3 -23.66 6.15 9.56
N GLY A 4 -23.74 7.03 8.55
CA GLY A 4 -24.82 6.99 7.56
C GLY A 4 -24.61 5.95 6.47
N TYR A 5 -23.36 5.66 6.10
CA TYR A 5 -23.05 4.68 5.05
C TYR A 5 -23.14 3.23 5.57
N ALA A 6 -22.83 3.00 6.84
CA ALA A 6 -22.92 1.68 7.47
C ALA A 6 -24.37 1.17 7.65
N ALA A 7 -25.38 2.05 7.56
CA ALA A 7 -26.79 1.67 7.59
C ALA A 7 -27.36 1.30 6.20
N PHE A 8 -26.62 1.55 5.12
CA PHE A 8 -27.15 1.53 3.75
C PHE A 8 -26.79 0.25 2.98
N GLU A 9 -25.65 -0.41 3.27
CA GLU A 9 -25.19 -1.62 2.56
C GLU A 9 -24.41 -2.59 3.48
N PRO A 10 -25.11 -3.45 4.25
CA PRO A 10 -24.47 -4.39 5.19
C PRO A 10 -23.57 -5.43 4.50
N GLU A 11 -23.87 -5.82 3.27
CA GLU A 11 -23.06 -6.74 2.48
C GLU A 11 -21.69 -6.13 2.13
N ALA A 12 -21.65 -4.84 1.80
CA ALA A 12 -20.41 -4.12 1.52
C ALA A 12 -19.50 -4.05 2.77
N ILE A 13 -20.09 -3.97 3.96
CA ILE A 13 -19.35 -4.01 5.24
C ILE A 13 -18.71 -5.38 5.45
N ILE A 14 -19.47 -6.47 5.23
CA ILE A 14 -18.96 -7.84 5.42
C ILE A 14 -17.81 -8.13 4.46
N VAL A 15 -17.96 -7.75 3.18
CA VAL A 15 -16.91 -7.91 2.16
C VAL A 15 -15.70 -7.04 2.49
N GLY A 16 -15.91 -5.78 2.87
CA GLY A 16 -14.83 -4.87 3.26
C GLY A 16 -14.06 -5.35 4.48
N HIS A 17 -14.76 -5.87 5.50
CA HIS A 17 -14.14 -6.45 6.68
C HIS A 17 -13.34 -7.71 6.34
N SER A 18 -13.90 -8.61 5.51
CA SER A 18 -13.20 -9.83 5.07
C SER A 18 -11.93 -9.50 4.28
N PHE A 19 -11.99 -8.49 3.41
CA PHE A 19 -10.82 -8.01 2.68
C PHE A 19 -9.78 -7.36 3.61
N TYR A 20 -10.21 -6.63 4.64
CA TYR A 20 -9.32 -6.07 5.66
C TYR A 20 -8.60 -7.14 6.49
N GLU A 21 -9.29 -8.21 6.88
CA GLU A 21 -8.66 -9.35 7.54
C GLU A 21 -7.65 -10.06 6.64
N GLU A 22 -8.00 -10.27 5.37
CA GLU A 22 -7.11 -10.90 4.40
C GLU A 22 -5.85 -10.06 4.15
N ALA A 23 -6.00 -8.73 4.04
CA ALA A 23 -4.87 -7.82 3.92
C ALA A 23 -3.95 -7.88 5.15
N LYS A 24 -4.52 -7.93 6.37
CA LYS A 24 -3.73 -8.11 7.60
C LYS A 24 -3.02 -9.46 7.63
N ARG A 25 -3.67 -10.54 7.18
CA ARG A 25 -3.06 -11.87 7.08
C ARG A 25 -1.88 -11.88 6.12
N LEU A 26 -2.01 -11.25 4.95
CA LEU A 26 -0.92 -11.09 3.99
C LEU A 26 0.23 -10.29 4.57
N TRP A 27 -0.05 -9.17 5.24
CA TRP A 27 0.98 -8.37 5.90
C TRP A 27 1.74 -9.15 6.99
N ARG A 28 1.03 -9.81 7.91
CA ARG A 28 1.65 -10.60 8.99
C ARG A 28 2.47 -11.77 8.46
N SER A 29 1.95 -12.51 7.49
CA SER A 29 2.70 -13.64 6.91
C SER A 29 4.01 -13.20 6.26
N THR A 30 4.08 -11.97 5.72
CA THR A 30 5.36 -11.43 5.23
C THR A 30 6.35 -11.00 6.31
N LYS A 31 5.88 -10.66 7.51
CA LYS A 31 6.75 -10.40 8.68
C LYS A 31 7.36 -11.68 9.22
N GLU A 32 6.58 -12.77 9.25
CA GLU A 32 6.96 -14.03 9.87
C GLU A 32 7.83 -14.92 8.98
N ALA A 33 7.62 -14.89 7.65
CA ALA A 33 8.18 -15.92 6.77
C ALA A 33 9.57 -15.59 6.19
N GLY A 34 10.06 -14.34 6.29
CA GLY A 34 11.32 -13.93 5.62
C GLY A 34 11.29 -14.09 4.09
N VAL A 35 10.11 -14.32 3.50
CA VAL A 35 9.89 -14.62 2.07
C VAL A 35 9.98 -13.35 1.24
N ARG A 36 10.48 -13.48 0.00
CA ARG A 36 10.46 -12.41 -1.02
C ARG A 36 9.04 -11.85 -1.17
N TYR A 37 8.89 -10.56 -0.90
CA TYR A 37 7.62 -9.83 -0.98
C TYR A 37 6.97 -10.00 -2.36
N GLY A 38 5.67 -10.27 -2.37
CA GLY A 38 4.88 -10.27 -3.59
C GLY A 38 4.32 -8.87 -3.86
N ILE A 39 4.08 -8.56 -5.14
CA ILE A 39 3.38 -7.34 -5.56
C ILE A 39 2.00 -7.21 -4.87
N CYS A 40 1.31 -8.33 -4.63
CA CYS A 40 0.02 -8.35 -3.93
C CYS A 40 0.12 -7.95 -2.45
N THR A 41 1.24 -8.25 -1.78
CA THR A 41 1.46 -7.82 -0.39
C THR A 41 1.59 -6.30 -0.32
N VAL A 42 2.31 -5.68 -1.26
CA VAL A 42 2.42 -4.22 -1.34
C VAL A 42 1.05 -3.57 -1.50
N ALA A 43 0.21 -4.11 -2.38
CA ALA A 43 -1.16 -3.63 -2.55
C ALA A 43 -2.00 -3.78 -1.27
N ALA A 44 -1.86 -4.90 -0.56
CA ALA A 44 -2.55 -5.15 0.71
C ALA A 44 -2.11 -4.15 1.81
N VAL A 45 -0.80 -3.92 1.97
CA VAL A 45 -0.28 -2.95 2.95
C VAL A 45 -0.70 -1.52 2.58
N HIS A 46 -0.73 -1.19 1.28
CA HIS A 46 -1.25 0.09 0.82
C HIS A 46 -2.73 0.29 1.20
N PHE A 47 -3.57 -0.75 1.03
CA PHE A 47 -4.95 -0.71 1.47
C PHE A 47 -5.05 -0.49 3.00
N LEU A 48 -4.29 -1.24 3.79
CA LEU A 48 -4.26 -1.08 5.26
C LEU A 48 -3.83 0.33 5.69
N LEU A 49 -2.81 0.90 5.01
CA LEU A 49 -2.36 2.28 5.24
C LEU A 49 -3.51 3.27 5.03
N MET A 50 -4.24 3.17 3.92
CA MET A 50 -5.38 4.06 3.63
C MET A 50 -6.50 3.90 4.65
N THR A 51 -6.83 2.66 5.02
CA THR A 51 -7.88 2.36 6.00
C THR A 51 -7.51 2.85 7.40
N SER A 52 -6.23 2.78 7.80
CA SER A 52 -5.77 3.20 9.12
C SER A 52 -6.04 4.69 9.41
N VAL A 53 -5.99 5.55 8.37
CA VAL A 53 -6.36 6.97 8.48
C VAL A 53 -7.83 7.13 8.85
N THR A 54 -8.70 6.37 8.18
CA THR A 54 -10.15 6.39 8.42
C THR A 54 -10.55 5.79 9.77
N LEU A 55 -9.74 4.87 10.31
CA LEU A 55 -9.94 4.25 11.62
C LEU A 55 -9.31 5.03 12.78
N GLY A 56 -8.55 6.09 12.52
CA GLY A 56 -7.81 6.82 13.57
C GLY A 56 -6.67 6.01 14.20
N ALA A 57 -6.18 4.97 13.52
CA ALA A 57 -5.18 4.03 14.02
C ALA A 57 -3.74 4.56 13.79
N GLY A 58 -3.39 5.66 14.45
CA GLY A 58 -2.15 6.41 14.18
C GLY A 58 -0.85 5.61 14.30
N ALA A 59 -0.74 4.71 15.29
CA ALA A 59 0.46 3.87 15.46
C ALA A 59 0.61 2.86 14.31
N GLN A 60 -0.48 2.17 13.96
CA GLN A 60 -0.51 1.21 12.85
C GLN A 60 -0.30 1.91 11.50
N HIS A 61 -0.81 3.13 11.35
CA HIS A 61 -0.59 3.94 10.15
C HIS A 61 0.91 4.14 9.86
N VAL A 62 1.69 4.51 10.87
CA VAL A 62 3.14 4.71 10.73
C VAL A 62 3.84 3.39 10.42
N GLU A 63 3.45 2.30 11.08
CA GLU A 63 3.99 0.96 10.83
C GLU A 63 3.73 0.51 9.39
N PHE A 64 2.50 0.67 8.88
CA PHE A 64 2.18 0.35 7.49
C PHE A 64 2.96 1.22 6.51
N LEU A 65 3.19 2.50 6.82
CA LEU A 65 3.94 3.40 5.96
C LEU A 65 5.41 2.96 5.83
N ASP A 66 6.04 2.61 6.95
CA ASP A 66 7.43 2.13 6.98
C ASP A 66 7.59 0.81 6.21
N ASP A 67 6.69 -0.14 6.46
CA ASP A 67 6.68 -1.43 5.78
C ASP A 67 6.44 -1.30 4.27
N LEU A 68 5.52 -0.44 3.88
CA LEU A 68 5.23 -0.19 2.48
C LEU A 68 6.46 0.36 1.76
N LEU A 69 7.24 1.22 2.41
CA LEU A 69 8.48 1.77 1.86
C LEU A 69 9.57 0.69 1.72
N ASP A 70 9.79 -0.13 2.75
CA ASP A 70 10.78 -1.22 2.70
C ASP A 70 10.44 -2.23 1.59
N MET A 71 9.19 -2.69 1.53
CA MET A 71 8.74 -3.63 0.50
C MET A 71 8.88 -3.04 -0.90
N SER A 72 8.53 -1.75 -1.08
CA SER A 72 8.62 -1.07 -2.37
C SER A 72 10.05 -0.90 -2.86
N ARG A 73 11.00 -0.63 -1.95
CA ARG A 73 12.44 -0.56 -2.28
C ARG A 73 12.97 -1.93 -2.68
N ARG A 74 12.68 -2.98 -1.92
CA ARG A 74 13.15 -4.35 -2.20
C ARG A 74 12.59 -4.91 -3.50
N LEU A 75 11.41 -4.45 -3.91
CA LEU A 75 10.80 -4.78 -5.20
C LEU A 75 11.22 -3.84 -6.32
N GLU A 76 12.08 -2.87 -6.06
CA GLU A 76 12.53 -1.87 -7.03
C GLU A 76 11.38 -1.16 -7.73
N LEU A 77 10.30 -0.86 -6.98
CA LEU A 77 9.11 -0.22 -7.55
C LEU A 77 9.38 1.25 -7.92
N PHE A 78 10.40 1.87 -7.33
CA PHE A 78 10.82 3.23 -7.68
C PHE A 78 11.79 3.29 -8.86
N ASN A 79 12.39 2.16 -9.26
CA ASN A 79 13.38 2.08 -10.33
C ASN A 79 12.81 1.36 -11.55
N ILE A 80 11.71 1.89 -12.09
CA ILE A 80 11.15 1.38 -13.35
C ILE A 80 11.87 2.10 -14.49
N ASP A 81 13.08 1.64 -14.80
CA ASP A 81 13.83 2.12 -15.95
C ASP A 81 13.10 1.71 -17.26
N PRO A 82 12.69 2.65 -18.13
CA PRO A 82 12.11 2.32 -19.43
C PRO A 82 13.06 1.55 -20.36
N SER A 83 14.37 1.62 -20.10
CA SER A 83 15.43 0.99 -20.89
C SER A 83 15.85 -0.40 -20.36
N HIS A 84 15.25 -0.87 -19.26
CA HIS A 84 15.54 -2.19 -18.70
C HIS A 84 15.22 -3.28 -19.73
N ASP A 85 16.27 -3.97 -20.19
CA ASP A 85 16.23 -4.88 -21.32
C ASP A 85 15.23 -6.02 -21.06
N VAL A 86 14.13 -5.99 -21.82
CA VAL A 86 13.02 -6.95 -21.80
C VAL A 86 13.48 -8.40 -21.98
N ARG A 87 14.71 -8.60 -22.47
CA ARG A 87 15.32 -9.91 -22.72
C ARG A 87 15.95 -10.58 -21.49
N LEU A 88 16.19 -9.86 -20.40
CA LEU A 88 16.79 -10.46 -19.18
C LEU A 88 15.75 -11.08 -18.24
N ASP A 89 14.46 -10.82 -18.44
CA ASP A 89 13.37 -11.23 -17.56
C ASP A 89 12.39 -12.17 -18.28
N LEU A 90 12.95 -13.10 -19.06
CA LEU A 90 12.21 -14.11 -19.83
C LEU A 90 11.31 -15.02 -18.98
N ASP A 91 11.44 -14.98 -17.65
CA ASP A 91 10.68 -15.82 -16.72
C ASP A 91 9.47 -15.13 -16.09
N LYS A 92 9.24 -13.82 -16.31
CA LYS A 92 8.10 -13.08 -15.72
C LYS A 92 7.44 -12.15 -16.73
N GLY A 93 6.40 -12.68 -17.39
CA GLY A 93 5.72 -12.09 -18.55
C GLY A 93 5.21 -10.63 -18.38
N ALA A 94 4.81 -10.03 -19.51
CA ALA A 94 4.37 -8.64 -19.61
C ALA A 94 3.33 -8.20 -18.56
N THR A 95 2.48 -9.12 -18.10
CA THR A 95 1.49 -8.91 -17.04
C THR A 95 2.12 -8.56 -15.69
N TYR A 96 3.22 -9.21 -15.31
CA TYR A 96 3.91 -8.94 -14.04
C TYR A 96 4.52 -7.53 -14.05
N ARG A 97 5.16 -7.14 -15.17
CA ARG A 97 5.70 -5.78 -15.35
C ARG A 97 4.60 -4.73 -15.29
N LYS A 98 3.47 -4.95 -15.98
CA LYS A 98 2.31 -4.04 -15.92
C LYS A 98 1.80 -3.87 -14.48
N ALA A 99 1.63 -4.97 -13.75
CA ALA A 99 1.21 -4.93 -12.35
C ALA A 99 2.22 -4.19 -11.46
N LYS A 100 3.52 -4.44 -11.67
CA LYS A 100 4.63 -3.73 -10.98
C LYS A 100 4.55 -2.23 -11.21
N SER A 101 4.38 -1.80 -12.46
CA SER A 101 4.26 -0.38 -12.83
C SER A 101 3.01 0.29 -12.28
N GLN A 102 1.86 -0.39 -12.31
CA GLN A 102 0.62 0.14 -11.75
C GLN A 102 0.74 0.35 -10.23
N ILE A 103 1.33 -0.59 -9.52
CA ILE A 103 1.50 -0.48 -8.07
C ILE A 103 2.56 0.57 -7.71
N ALA A 104 3.67 0.65 -8.46
CA ALA A 104 4.62 1.74 -8.31
C ALA A 104 3.98 3.12 -8.45
N TRP A 105 3.07 3.29 -9.42
CA TRP A 105 2.35 4.54 -9.61
C TRP A 105 1.42 4.88 -8.44
N VAL A 106 0.64 3.89 -7.97
CA VAL A 106 -0.24 4.06 -6.79
C VAL A 106 0.58 4.41 -5.54
N LEU A 107 1.71 3.75 -5.33
CA LEU A 107 2.62 4.06 -4.22
C LEU A 107 3.14 5.48 -4.28
N PHE A 108 3.59 5.93 -5.46
CA PHE A 108 4.10 7.27 -5.65
C PHE A 108 3.04 8.34 -5.30
N ALA A 109 1.80 8.14 -5.76
CA ALA A 109 0.69 9.04 -5.43
C ALA A 109 0.41 9.11 -3.92
N CYS A 110 0.46 7.96 -3.26
CA CYS A 110 0.15 7.86 -1.83
C CYS A 110 1.25 8.48 -0.95
N LEU A 111 2.52 8.20 -1.26
CA LEU A 111 3.64 8.82 -0.55
C LEU A 111 3.71 10.33 -0.77
N THR A 112 3.36 10.80 -1.98
CA THR A 112 3.25 12.23 -2.28
C THR A 112 2.17 12.89 -1.41
N ARG A 113 1.01 12.25 -1.28
CA ARG A 113 -0.08 12.72 -0.40
C ARG A 113 0.36 12.79 1.06
N GLU A 114 0.98 11.74 1.59
CA GLU A 114 1.42 11.72 2.99
C GLU A 114 2.51 12.78 3.25
N SER A 115 3.45 12.95 2.32
CA SER A 115 4.49 13.99 2.41
C SER A 115 3.87 15.40 2.42
N ALA A 116 2.88 15.65 1.56
CA ALA A 116 2.17 16.93 1.53
C ALA A 116 1.40 17.20 2.83
N LEU A 117 0.73 16.18 3.40
CA LEU A 117 0.05 16.29 4.69
C LEU A 117 1.03 16.58 5.83
N ALA A 118 2.19 15.93 5.85
CA ALA A 118 3.24 16.19 6.83
C ALA A 118 3.78 17.62 6.74
N MET A 119 4.09 18.10 5.53
CA MET A 119 4.55 19.48 5.31
C MET A 119 3.52 20.52 5.75
N LEU A 120 2.23 20.31 5.47
CA LEU A 120 1.17 21.20 5.93
C LEU A 120 1.05 21.26 7.46
N LYS A 121 1.23 20.13 8.15
CA LYS A 121 1.22 20.08 9.62
C LYS A 121 2.41 20.85 10.20
N ILE A 122 3.61 20.69 9.63
CA ILE A 122 4.81 21.43 10.04
C ILE A 122 4.59 22.93 9.86
N TYR A 123 4.07 23.35 8.70
CA TYR A 123 3.81 24.76 8.42
C TYR A 123 2.82 25.36 9.43
N ARG A 124 1.68 24.69 9.66
CA ARG A 124 0.65 25.14 10.63
C ARG A 124 1.09 25.13 12.09
N ALA A 125 2.12 24.35 12.44
CA ALA A 125 2.67 24.33 13.80
C ALA A 125 3.76 25.39 14.02
N SER A 126 4.18 26.07 12.95
CA SER A 126 5.20 27.13 12.96
C SER A 126 4.60 28.55 12.98
N ASP A 127 3.27 28.65 12.85
CA ASP A 127 2.46 29.86 13.04
C ASP A 127 1.84 29.86 14.45
#